data_AF-A0A1G1YID1-F1
#
_entry.id   AF-A0A1G1YID1-F1
#
_cell.length_a   1.000
_cell.length_b   1.000
_cell.length_c   1.000
_cell.angle_alpha   90.00
_cell.angle_beta   90.00
_cell.angle_gamma   90.00
#
_symmetry.space_group_name_H-M   'P 1'
#
loop_
_entity.id
_entity.type
_entity.pdbx_description
1 polymer ?
#
loop_
_entity_poly.entity_id
_entity_poly.type
_entity_poly.pdbx_seq_one_letter_code
_entity_poly.pdbx_strand_id
1 'polypeptide(L)'
;MSYQHENLAAGRWQEFNFFEQMANVGSEVERTISWRQRNPEYSRLAFERALELLDLTAADKKNLSRLKELLRVREALADYFMFDNIYGSDDQKWRNYFYAFNFAARNKVKS
;
A
#
# COMPACT_ATOMS: atom_id res chain seq x y z
N MET A 1 6.03 17.66 -0.15
CA MET A 1 6.18 16.34 -0.80
C MET A 1 5.77 16.51 -2.24
N SER A 2 6.65 16.13 -3.18
CA SER A 2 6.29 16.05 -4.60
C SER A 2 5.60 14.71 -4.82
N TYR A 3 4.33 14.72 -5.23
CA TYR A 3 3.62 13.48 -5.52
C TYR A 3 4.18 12.91 -6.83
N GLN A 4 4.65 11.65 -6.84
CA GLN A 4 5.18 11.05 -8.05
C GLN A 4 4.07 10.80 -9.10
N HIS A 5 2.81 10.90 -8.68
CA HIS A 5 1.63 10.77 -9.53
C HIS A 5 0.60 11.88 -9.30
N GLU A 6 0.81 13.03 -9.95
CA GLU A 6 -0.09 14.19 -9.87
C GLU A 6 -1.57 13.83 -10.09
N ASN A 7 -1.88 12.92 -11.02
CA ASN A 7 -3.25 12.50 -11.32
C ASN A 7 -3.92 11.63 -10.24
N LEU A 8 -3.15 10.91 -9.42
CA LEU A 8 -3.70 10.15 -8.29
C LEU A 8 -3.99 11.08 -7.10
N ALA A 9 -3.10 12.04 -6.86
CA ALA A 9 -3.27 13.07 -5.85
C ALA A 9 -4.37 14.10 -6.21
N ALA A 10 -4.73 14.23 -7.50
CA ALA A 10 -5.74 15.17 -8.01
C ALA A 10 -7.22 14.79 -7.72
N GLY A 11 -7.49 13.93 -6.73
CA GLY A 11 -8.85 13.61 -6.27
C GLY A 11 -9.40 12.25 -6.69
N ARG A 12 -8.81 11.60 -7.70
CA ARG A 12 -9.26 10.29 -8.18
C ARG A 12 -9.05 9.18 -7.14
N TRP A 13 -8.02 9.28 -6.30
CA TRP A 13 -7.76 8.28 -5.26
C TRP A 13 -8.90 8.18 -4.25
N GLN A 14 -9.57 9.30 -3.96
CA GLN A 14 -10.68 9.40 -3.03
C GLN A 14 -11.98 8.81 -3.60
N GLU A 15 -12.06 8.50 -4.90
CA GLU A 15 -13.21 7.81 -5.49
C GLU A 15 -13.20 6.31 -5.18
N PHE A 16 -12.02 5.71 -5.05
CA PHE A 16 -11.87 4.29 -4.71
C PHE A 16 -12.39 3.98 -3.31
N ASN A 17 -13.15 2.89 -3.13
CA ASN A 17 -13.47 2.42 -1.79
C ASN A 17 -12.22 1.91 -1.05
N PHE A 18 -12.33 1.67 0.25
CA PHE A 18 -11.19 1.25 1.07
C PHE A 18 -10.50 -0.03 0.55
N PHE A 19 -11.26 -1.02 0.08
CA PHE A 19 -10.68 -2.27 -0.45
C PHE A 19 -9.90 -2.01 -1.74
N GLU A 20 -10.42 -1.16 -2.63
CA GLU A 20 -9.72 -0.76 -3.85
C GLU A 20 -8.44 0.02 -3.55
N GLN A 21 -8.48 0.96 -2.59
CA GLN A 21 -7.30 1.70 -2.15
C GLN A 21 -6.22 0.73 -1.63
N MET A 22 -6.58 -0.19 -0.73
CA MET A 22 -5.64 -1.17 -0.17
C MET A 22 -5.16 -2.21 -1.20
N ALA A 23 -5.98 -2.60 -2.17
CA ALA A 23 -5.59 -3.47 -3.27
C ALA A 23 -4.52 -2.83 -4.17
N ASN A 24 -4.67 -1.53 -4.45
CA ASN A 24 -3.69 -0.76 -5.21
C ASN A 24 -2.37 -0.60 -4.43
N VAL A 25 -2.42 -0.30 -3.12
CA VAL A 25 -1.23 -0.34 -2.24
C VAL A 25 -0.53 -1.70 -2.34
N GLY A 26 -1.30 -2.78 -2.21
CA GLY A 26 -0.77 -4.14 -2.29
C GLY A 26 -0.10 -4.47 -3.62
N SER A 27 -0.55 -3.87 -4.72
CA SER A 27 0.07 -4.04 -6.04
C SER A 27 1.44 -3.37 -6.13
N GLU A 28 1.65 -2.24 -5.44
CA GLU A 28 2.97 -1.61 -5.32
C GLU A 28 3.89 -2.42 -4.39
N VAL A 29 3.35 -2.99 -3.32
CA VAL A 29 4.10 -3.89 -2.43
C VAL A 29 4.57 -5.14 -3.19
N GLU A 30 3.71 -5.76 -3.99
CA GLU A 30 4.10 -6.92 -4.83
C GLU A 30 5.17 -6.54 -5.86
N ARG A 31 5.07 -5.35 -6.46
CA ARG A 31 6.12 -4.83 -7.36
C ARG A 31 7.44 -4.60 -6.64
N THR A 32 7.38 -4.07 -5.42
CA THR A 32 8.56 -3.90 -4.56
C THR A 32 9.27 -5.23 -4.37
N ILE A 33 8.53 -6.27 -3.96
CA ILE A 33 9.06 -7.62 -3.75
C ILE A 33 9.62 -8.22 -5.05
N SER A 34 8.85 -8.14 -6.15
CA SER A 34 9.21 -8.73 -7.45
C SER A 34 10.47 -8.15 -8.07
N TRP A 35 10.72 -6.84 -7.89
CA TRP A 35 11.90 -6.17 -8.44
C TRP A 35 13.12 -6.24 -7.51
N ARG A 36 12.96 -6.57 -6.22
CA ARG A 36 14.01 -6.44 -5.19
C ARG A 36 15.37 -7.06 -5.60
N GLN A 37 15.35 -8.26 -6.21
CA GLN A 37 16.57 -8.96 -6.65
C GLN A 37 16.95 -8.69 -8.12
N ARG A 38 16.05 -8.10 -8.90
CA ARG A 38 16.22 -7.91 -10.36
C ARG A 38 16.68 -6.50 -10.72
N ASN A 39 16.05 -5.51 -10.10
CA ASN A 39 16.33 -4.10 -10.27
C ASN A 39 15.99 -3.37 -8.95
N PRO A 40 16.99 -3.14 -8.08
CA PRO A 40 16.79 -2.50 -6.78
C PRO A 40 16.16 -1.10 -6.88
N GLU A 41 16.45 -0.36 -7.95
CA GLU A 41 15.88 0.98 -8.15
C GLU A 41 14.37 0.91 -8.44
N TYR A 42 13.94 -0.04 -9.26
CA TYR A 42 12.50 -0.26 -9.51
C TYR A 42 11.78 -0.77 -8.26
N SER A 43 12.46 -1.58 -7.45
CA SER A 43 11.95 -1.99 -6.13
C SER A 43 11.75 -0.77 -5.23
N ARG A 44 12.76 0.10 -5.12
CA ARG A 44 12.70 1.34 -4.33
C ARG A 44 11.57 2.27 -4.79
N LEU A 45 11.44 2.52 -6.08
CA LEU A 45 10.38 3.38 -6.62
C LEU A 45 8.98 2.82 -6.35
N ALA A 46 8.78 1.50 -6.50
CA ALA A 46 7.52 0.85 -6.14
C ALA A 46 7.24 0.97 -4.64
N PHE A 47 8.27 0.86 -3.79
CA PHE A 47 8.12 0.99 -2.35
C PHE A 47 7.71 2.40 -1.94
N GLU A 48 8.37 3.43 -2.49
CA GLU A 48 8.02 4.83 -2.26
C GLU A 48 6.58 5.12 -2.66
N ARG A 49 6.14 4.56 -3.79
CA ARG A 49 4.75 4.66 -4.23
C ARG A 49 3.79 3.94 -3.29
N ALA A 50 4.13 2.77 -2.76
CA ALA A 50 3.31 2.08 -1.77
C ALA A 50 3.08 2.95 -0.52
N LEU A 51 4.13 3.63 -0.03
CA LEU A 51 4.03 4.56 1.10
C LEU A 51 3.19 5.79 0.75
N GLU A 52 3.38 6.38 -0.43
CA GLU A 52 2.57 7.51 -0.91
C GLU A 52 1.07 7.15 -0.96
N LEU A 53 0.74 5.97 -1.48
CA LEU A 53 -0.65 5.51 -1.53
C LEU A 53 -1.23 5.26 -0.15
N LEU A 54 -0.46 4.72 0.81
CA LEU A 54 -0.90 4.59 2.20
C LEU A 54 -1.14 5.95 2.86
N ASP A 55 -0.27 6.93 2.61
CA ASP A 55 -0.42 8.29 3.12
C ASP A 55 -1.68 8.96 2.54
N LEU A 56 -1.96 8.78 1.24
CA LEU A 56 -3.21 9.22 0.61
C LEU A 56 -4.44 8.50 1.19
N THR A 57 -4.36 7.19 1.44
CA THR A 57 -5.45 6.41 2.07
C THR A 57 -5.71 6.85 3.51
N ALA A 58 -4.66 7.17 4.27
CA ALA A 58 -4.75 7.66 5.64
C ALA A 58 -5.31 9.09 5.73
N ALA A 59 -4.99 9.94 4.75
CA ALA A 59 -5.52 11.31 4.65
C ALA A 59 -7.00 11.37 4.23
N ASP A 60 -7.54 10.28 3.69
CA ASP A 60 -8.92 10.21 3.25
C ASP A 60 -9.89 10.20 4.44
N LYS A 61 -10.80 11.19 4.48
CA LYS A 61 -11.76 11.36 5.59
C LYS A 61 -12.62 10.12 5.84
N LYS A 62 -12.91 9.30 4.82
CA LYS A 62 -13.71 8.08 5.01
C LYS A 62 -12.96 6.98 5.79
N ASN A 63 -11.64 7.10 5.92
CA ASN A 63 -10.78 6.11 6.54
C ASN A 63 -10.31 6.49 7.96
N LEU A 64 -10.79 7.61 8.53
CA LEU A 64 -10.37 8.08 9.86
C LEU A 64 -10.53 7.03 10.96
N SER A 65 -11.57 6.18 10.89
CA SER A 65 -11.80 5.09 11.85
C SER A 65 -10.73 3.97 11.78
N ARG A 66 -9.93 3.93 10.72
CA ARG A 66 -8.88 2.92 10.47
C ARG A 66 -7.47 3.52 10.50
N LEU A 67 -7.34 4.81 10.83
CA LEU A 67 -6.09 5.55 10.74
C LEU A 67 -4.95 4.87 11.51
N LYS A 68 -5.23 4.40 12.73
CA LYS A 68 -4.24 3.70 13.56
C LYS A 68 -3.68 2.46 12.87
N GLU A 69 -4.52 1.64 12.26
CA GLU A 69 -4.09 0.42 11.57
C GLU A 69 -3.35 0.75 10.26
N LEU A 70 -3.78 1.78 9.52
CA LEU A 70 -3.10 2.25 8.32
C LEU A 70 -1.66 2.71 8.62
N LEU A 71 -1.49 3.49 9.69
CA LEU A 71 -0.16 3.96 10.10
C LEU A 71 0.73 2.81 10.59
N ARG A 72 0.16 1.78 11.22
CA ARG A 72 0.89 0.56 11.60
C ARG A 72 1.34 -0.24 10.38
N VAL A 73 0.50 -0.39 9.36
CA VAL A 73 0.88 -1.03 8.09
C VAL A 73 2.04 -0.27 7.46
N ARG A 74 1.95 1.06 7.41
CA ARG A 74 3.01 1.92 6.89
C ARG A 74 4.32 1.74 7.65
N GLU A 75 4.27 1.75 8.98
CA GLU A 75 5.43 1.55 9.84
C GLU A 75 6.06 0.17 9.65
N ALA A 76 5.25 -0.89 9.66
CA ALA A 76 5.74 -2.26 9.49
C ALA A 76 6.31 -2.51 8.08
N LEU A 77 5.77 -1.87 7.05
CA LEU A 77 6.35 -1.89 5.70
C LEU A 77 7.71 -1.18 5.69
N ALA A 78 7.81 0.00 6.30
CA ALA A 78 9.09 0.71 6.42
C ALA A 78 10.12 -0.15 7.16
N ASP A 79 9.75 -0.74 8.29
CA ASP A 79 10.58 -1.65 9.07
C ASP A 79 11.11 -2.81 8.21
N TYR A 80 10.22 -3.47 7.46
CA TYR A 80 10.58 -4.63 6.65
C TYR A 80 11.48 -4.31 5.45
N PHE A 81 11.18 -3.22 4.73
CA PHE A 81 11.86 -2.92 3.46
C PHE A 81 13.11 -2.05 3.63
N MET A 82 13.22 -1.26 4.71
CA MET A 82 14.26 -0.25 4.87
C MET A 82 15.07 -0.35 6.17
N PHE A 83 14.59 -1.09 7.17
CA PHE A 83 15.24 -1.18 8.48
C PHE A 83 15.50 -2.65 8.87
N ASP A 84 15.67 -2.88 10.17
CA ASP A 84 16.14 -4.15 10.73
C ASP A 84 15.05 -5.24 10.80
N ASN A 85 13.85 -4.96 10.29
CA ASN A 85 12.70 -5.86 10.35
C ASN A 85 12.41 -6.36 11.78
N ILE A 86 12.41 -5.45 12.75
CA ILE A 86 12.22 -5.78 14.17
C ILE A 86 10.86 -6.44 14.45
N TYR A 87 9.87 -6.21 13.57
CA TYR A 87 8.56 -6.84 13.65
C TYR A 87 8.51 -8.24 13.02
N GLY A 88 9.59 -8.69 12.38
CA GLY A 88 9.71 -10.05 11.86
C GLY A 88 8.74 -10.37 10.71
N SER A 89 8.50 -9.39 9.83
CA SER A 89 7.71 -9.57 8.61
C SER A 89 8.47 -10.35 7.54
N ASP A 90 7.75 -10.82 6.52
CA ASP A 90 8.32 -11.47 5.34
C ASP A 90 7.43 -11.25 4.10
N ASP A 91 7.96 -11.56 2.91
CA ASP A 91 7.27 -11.39 1.63
C ASP A 91 5.92 -12.13 1.59
N GLN A 92 5.83 -13.33 2.18
CA GLN A 92 4.60 -14.13 2.16
C GLN A 92 3.52 -13.54 3.05
N LYS A 93 3.88 -13.01 4.23
CA LYS A 93 2.97 -12.30 5.12
C LYS A 93 2.38 -11.08 4.43
N TRP A 94 3.20 -10.28 3.75
CA TRP A 94 2.72 -9.10 3.00
C TRP A 94 1.82 -9.48 1.84
N ARG A 95 2.20 -10.50 1.06
CA ARG A 95 1.35 -11.05 0.00
C ARG A 95 -0.01 -11.49 0.53
N ASN A 96 -0.02 -12.28 1.60
CA ASN A 96 -1.25 -12.77 2.21
C ASN A 96 -2.14 -11.63 2.72
N TYR A 97 -1.55 -10.65 3.41
CA TYR A 97 -2.25 -9.47 3.91
C TYR A 97 -2.93 -8.70 2.79
N PHE A 98 -2.20 -8.37 1.72
CA PHE A 98 -2.74 -7.59 0.61
C PHE A 98 -3.63 -8.38 -0.35
N TYR A 99 -3.46 -9.70 -0.44
CA TYR A 99 -4.31 -10.57 -1.24
C TYR A 99 -5.77 -10.53 -0.80
N ALA A 100 -6.04 -10.43 0.51
CA ALA A 100 -7.39 -10.30 1.04
C ALA A 100 -8.11 -9.05 0.48
N PHE A 101 -7.40 -7.93 0.35
CA PHE A 101 -7.96 -6.70 -0.22
C PHE A 101 -8.16 -6.81 -1.74
N ASN A 102 -7.24 -7.43 -2.48
CA ASN A 102 -7.42 -7.72 -3.90
C ASN A 102 -8.67 -8.57 -4.14
N PHE A 103 -8.89 -9.60 -3.32
CA PHE A 103 -10.07 -10.43 -3.40
C PHE A 103 -11.35 -9.65 -3.08
N ALA A 104 -11.35 -8.88 -1.98
CA ALA A 104 -12.49 -8.06 -1.58
C ALA A 104 -12.85 -6.98 -2.62
N ALA A 105 -11.86 -6.32 -3.24
CA ALA A 105 -12.09 -5.31 -4.27
C ALA A 105 -12.74 -5.88 -5.54
N ARG A 106 -12.51 -7.16 -5.86
CA ARG A 106 -13.13 -7.83 -7.02
C ARG A 106 -14.52 -8.37 -6.74
N ASN A 107 -14.83 -8.66 -5.49
CA ASN A 107 -16.17 -9.06 -5.10
C ASN A 107 -17.04 -7.81 -4.99
N LYS A 108 -17.84 -7.54 -6.03
CA LYS A 108 -18.90 -6.53 -5.93
C LYS A 108 -19.76 -6.89 -4.72
N VAL A 109 -19.73 -6.04 -3.69
CA VAL A 109 -20.80 -6.01 -2.72
C VAL A 109 -22.06 -5.79 -3.54
N LYS A 110 -22.93 -6.80 -3.63
CA LYS A 110 -24.28 -6.58 -4.18
C LYS A 110 -24.93 -5.55 -3.25
N SER A 111 -25.02 -4.32 -3.73
CA SER A 111 -25.84 -3.25 -3.17
C SER A 111 -27.31 -3.65 -3.21
#